data_AF-A0A6U0CP83-F1
#
_entry.id   AF-A0A6U0CP83-F1
#
_cell.length_a   1.000
_cell.length_b   1.000
_cell.length_c   1.000
_cell.angle_alpha   90.00
_cell.angle_beta   90.00
_cell.angle_gamma   90.00
#
_symmetry.space_group_name_H-M   'P 1'
#
loop_
_entity.id
_entity.type
_entity.pdbx_description
1 polymer ?
#
loop_
_entity_poly.entity_id
_entity_poly.type
_entity_poly.pdbx_seq_one_letter_code
_entity_poly.pdbx_strand_id
1 'polypeptide(L)'
;ARRASVAVRALPPVAMASRSALRRGIAAFAEATRGLATGNALARQGGVTANRCAPFLSHRRAGVSDRDAGVSSPSRGFAADAAAFPAHQVVPFPSLSPTMTHGGIASWKKKEGEFVAAGDILAEIQTDKATMEMESMEDGFVAKILVAEGTEDIPVGRPVAVLCEEEGDIAAFASFEAKDAVSDAGSASGDADASSTAQSEPARAILERPDYRPIGERGVPLTGSRAAGRDVDVDAGAADVARPFDANAPTMTVRDALNSAMAEEMERDEKVFVMGEEVGDYQGAYKITKGLIQRFGASRVRDTPITEAGFTGLACGAAFMGLKPIVEFMTFNFSMQAIDHIVNTAAKTLYMSSGTISCPIVFRGPNGAAAGVGAQHSQCFAAWYMSIPGLKVVAPYDSEDARGLLKAAIRDPDPVVFLENELLYGESFPVSKEALSVDYVAPIGKALVMRPGKDVTLVSFSKMVGFCVKAAEELAKEGIDAEVINLRSLRPLDRDAIAASARKTNRVVVVEEGWPQAGVGAEISAMVNEDAFDHLDAPVERITGVDIPMPYAANLEKLALPQVSDIVRVAKRVCYRE
;
A
#
# COMPACT_ATOMS: atom_id res chain seq x y z
N ALA A 1 3.05 72.68 -17.98
CA ALA A 1 1.99 71.68 -18.24
C ALA A 1 1.96 70.69 -17.07
N ARG A 2 0.76 70.30 -16.64
CA ARG A 2 0.39 69.75 -15.33
C ARG A 2 1.06 68.41 -15.00
N ARG A 3 1.67 68.29 -13.81
CA ARG A 3 1.84 67.02 -13.10
C ARG A 3 0.56 66.80 -12.28
N ALA A 4 -0.14 65.70 -12.55
CA ALA A 4 -1.32 65.30 -11.81
C ALA A 4 -0.92 64.52 -10.55
N SER A 5 -1.44 64.97 -9.42
CA SER A 5 -1.41 64.34 -8.12
C SER A 5 -2.73 63.59 -7.89
N VAL A 6 -2.67 62.31 -7.51
CA VAL A 6 -3.76 61.64 -6.78
C VAL A 6 -3.12 60.74 -5.72
N ALA A 7 -3.70 60.83 -4.52
CA ALA A 7 -3.17 60.42 -3.23
C ALA A 7 -3.19 58.90 -2.98
N VAL A 8 -2.13 58.40 -2.36
CA VAL A 8 -2.08 57.09 -1.69
C VAL A 8 -2.56 57.29 -0.25
N ARG A 9 -3.63 56.60 0.14
CA ARG A 9 -4.18 56.61 1.51
C ARG A 9 -3.45 55.54 2.33
N ALA A 10 -2.55 55.97 3.22
CA ALA A 10 -1.88 55.08 4.17
C ALA A 10 -2.85 54.67 5.31
N LEU A 11 -2.92 53.37 5.60
CA LEU A 11 -3.54 52.81 6.80
C LEU A 11 -2.58 52.94 8.01
N PRO A 12 -3.07 53.16 9.24
CA PRO A 12 -2.22 53.34 10.41
C PRO A 12 -1.64 52.01 10.95
N PRO A 13 -0.51 52.03 11.67
CA PRO A 13 0.15 50.83 12.17
C PRO A 13 -0.61 50.25 13.37
N VAL A 14 -0.82 48.93 13.36
CA VAL A 14 -1.35 48.18 14.51
C VAL A 14 -0.27 48.08 15.57
N ALA A 15 -0.53 48.68 16.73
CA ALA A 15 0.34 48.66 17.89
C ALA A 15 0.41 47.26 18.53
N MET A 16 1.61 46.85 18.94
CA MET A 16 1.87 45.65 19.74
C MET A 16 1.04 45.65 21.03
N ALA A 17 0.19 44.64 21.21
CA ALA A 17 -0.54 44.41 22.45
C ALA A 17 0.42 43.96 23.57
N SER A 18 0.41 44.66 24.70
CA SER A 18 1.24 44.35 25.87
C SER A 18 0.84 43.01 26.53
N ARG A 19 1.84 42.33 27.12
CA ARG A 19 1.73 41.07 27.89
C ARG A 19 0.72 41.07 29.05
N SER A 20 0.04 42.19 29.34
CA SER A 20 -1.01 42.30 30.36
C SER A 20 -2.41 41.89 29.89
N ALA A 21 -2.68 41.86 28.58
CA ALA A 21 -3.97 41.43 28.03
C ALA A 21 -4.10 39.89 28.04
N LEU A 22 -3.00 39.18 27.75
CA LEU A 22 -2.96 37.72 27.72
C LEU A 22 -3.12 37.07 29.11
N ARG A 23 -2.62 37.73 30.17
CA ARG A 23 -2.78 37.25 31.56
C ARG A 23 -4.21 37.41 32.10
N ARG A 24 -5.01 38.35 31.56
CA ARG A 24 -6.40 38.55 31.97
C ARG A 24 -7.37 37.58 31.29
N GLY A 25 -7.05 37.11 30.08
CA GLY A 25 -7.84 36.07 29.39
C GLY A 25 -7.71 34.67 30.02
N ILE A 26 -6.52 34.33 30.53
CA ILE A 26 -6.26 33.01 31.14
C ILE A 26 -6.92 32.87 32.53
N ALA A 27 -7.04 33.97 33.29
CA ALA A 27 -7.74 33.95 34.58
C ALA A 27 -9.26 33.77 34.44
N ALA A 28 -9.88 34.34 33.40
CA ALA A 28 -11.32 34.23 33.15
C ALA A 28 -11.75 32.82 32.68
N PHE A 29 -10.85 32.07 32.05
CA PHE A 29 -11.13 30.69 31.59
C PHE A 29 -11.00 29.64 32.72
N ALA A 30 -10.15 29.91 33.72
CA ALA A 30 -9.97 29.06 34.90
C ALA A 30 -11.12 29.18 35.92
N GLU A 31 -11.89 30.28 35.88
CA GLU A 31 -13.04 30.50 36.76
C GLU A 31 -14.33 29.90 36.18
N ALA A 32 -14.46 29.83 34.85
CA ALA A 32 -15.59 29.20 34.15
C ALA A 32 -15.61 27.66 34.24
N THR A 33 -14.47 27.02 34.51
CA THR A 33 -14.34 25.55 34.59
C THR A 33 -14.52 24.99 36.01
N ARG A 34 -14.64 25.85 37.04
CA ARG A 34 -14.93 25.43 38.43
C ARG A 34 -16.43 25.45 38.80
N GLY A 35 -17.30 25.98 37.95
CA GLY A 35 -18.74 26.12 38.20
C GLY A 35 -19.62 24.95 37.72
N LEU A 36 -19.06 23.93 37.06
CA LEU A 36 -19.82 22.82 36.46
C LEU A 36 -19.79 21.51 37.27
N ALA A 37 -19.23 21.53 38.47
CA ALA A 37 -19.14 20.37 39.36
C ALA A 37 -19.85 20.63 40.70
N THR A 38 -21.12 21.02 40.69
CA THR A 38 -22.04 20.86 41.84
C THR A 38 -23.47 21.18 41.39
N GLY A 39 -24.31 20.16 41.23
CA GLY A 39 -25.73 20.40 41.00
C GLY A 39 -26.45 19.22 40.36
N ASN A 40 -26.79 18.20 41.14
CA ASN A 40 -28.06 17.51 40.91
C ASN A 40 -28.49 16.76 42.18
N ALA A 41 -29.38 17.40 42.94
CA ALA A 41 -30.19 16.76 43.96
C ALA A 41 -31.66 17.12 43.68
N LEU A 42 -32.49 16.07 43.63
CA LEU A 42 -33.94 16.03 43.81
C LEU A 42 -34.85 16.49 42.65
N ALA A 43 -35.38 15.51 41.92
CA ALA A 43 -36.84 15.34 41.75
C ALA A 43 -37.17 13.86 41.47
N ARG A 44 -37.85 13.21 42.41
CA ARG A 44 -38.50 11.90 42.27
C ARG A 44 -39.91 12.12 41.70
N GLN A 45 -40.34 11.33 40.70
CA GLN A 45 -41.60 10.54 40.76
C GLN A 45 -41.81 9.69 39.48
N GLY A 46 -42.21 8.43 39.70
CA GLY A 46 -42.72 7.45 38.70
C GLY A 46 -41.61 6.78 37.87
N GLY A 47 -41.38 5.47 37.86
CA GLY A 47 -42.18 4.31 38.22
C GLY A 47 -42.09 3.31 37.06
N VAL A 48 -41.78 2.04 37.38
CA VAL A 48 -41.88 0.83 36.52
C VAL A 48 -40.55 0.26 35.96
N THR A 49 -40.03 -0.68 36.76
CA THR A 49 -39.36 -1.97 36.46
C THR A 49 -38.25 -2.09 35.41
N ALA A 50 -37.01 -2.31 35.90
CA ALA A 50 -36.02 -3.15 35.25
C ALA A 50 -35.35 -4.08 36.28
N ASN A 51 -35.13 -5.33 35.87
CA ASN A 51 -34.78 -6.48 36.68
C ASN A 51 -33.45 -6.35 37.43
N ARG A 52 -33.45 -6.92 38.65
CA ARG A 52 -32.33 -7.07 39.57
C ARG A 52 -31.33 -8.11 39.07
N CYS A 53 -30.04 -7.79 39.10
CA CYS A 53 -28.99 -8.77 39.42
C CYS A 53 -28.55 -8.52 40.87
N ALA A 54 -28.62 -9.58 41.69
CA ALA A 54 -28.19 -9.60 43.08
C ALA A 54 -26.77 -10.19 43.21
N PRO A 55 -26.08 -9.97 44.36
CA PRO A 55 -24.62 -9.97 44.44
C PRO A 55 -24.02 -11.11 45.29
N PHE A 56 -22.67 -11.13 45.30
CA PHE A 56 -21.78 -11.57 46.39
C PHE A 56 -21.73 -13.07 46.77
N LEU A 57 -20.52 -13.65 46.76
CA LEU A 57 -19.92 -14.18 48.01
C LEU A 57 -18.41 -14.48 47.84
N SER A 58 -17.69 -14.01 48.85
CA SER A 58 -16.26 -14.11 49.12
C SER A 58 -15.84 -15.48 49.65
N HIS A 59 -14.63 -15.94 49.32
CA HIS A 59 -13.86 -16.79 50.21
C HIS A 59 -12.39 -16.35 50.36
N ARG A 60 -11.89 -16.55 51.58
CA ARG A 60 -10.69 -15.99 52.21
C ARG A 60 -9.39 -16.67 51.74
N ARG A 61 -8.32 -15.88 51.88
CA ARG A 61 -6.89 -16.21 51.85
C ARG A 61 -6.42 -17.25 52.89
N ALA A 62 -5.42 -18.03 52.50
CA ALA A 62 -4.15 -18.29 53.18
C ALA A 62 -3.16 -18.72 52.07
N GLY A 63 -1.94 -18.22 51.84
CA GLY A 63 -1.01 -17.37 52.56
C GLY A 63 0.34 -18.09 52.62
N VAL A 64 1.33 -17.77 51.75
CA VAL A 64 2.78 -18.02 51.97
C VAL A 64 3.64 -17.03 51.12
N SER A 65 4.41 -16.23 51.87
CA SER A 65 5.68 -15.49 51.67
C SER A 65 6.15 -14.90 50.32
N ASP A 66 6.47 -13.61 50.41
CA ASP A 66 7.36 -12.80 49.56
C ASP A 66 8.74 -13.40 49.32
N ARG A 67 9.22 -13.26 48.07
CA ARG A 67 10.60 -12.89 47.75
C ARG A 67 10.62 -11.93 46.56
N ASP A 68 11.24 -10.78 46.78
CA ASP A 68 11.63 -9.80 45.76
C ASP A 68 12.47 -10.45 44.64
N ALA A 69 12.11 -10.16 43.39
CA ALA A 69 13.03 -10.14 42.25
C ALA A 69 12.43 -9.24 41.16
N GLY A 70 13.15 -8.17 40.82
CA GLY A 70 12.79 -7.25 39.76
C GLY A 70 12.68 -7.96 38.41
N VAL A 71 11.59 -7.67 37.69
CA VAL A 71 11.37 -8.17 36.32
C VAL A 71 11.94 -7.15 35.35
N SER A 72 13.17 -7.39 34.89
CA SER A 72 13.66 -6.85 33.61
C SER A 72 13.26 -7.82 32.50
N SER A 73 12.55 -7.30 31.50
CA SER A 73 12.12 -8.03 30.30
C SER A 73 13.31 -8.21 29.35
N PRO A 74 13.70 -9.43 28.95
CA PRO A 74 14.63 -9.60 27.84
C PRO A 74 13.88 -9.65 26.52
N SER A 75 14.08 -8.63 25.70
CA SER A 75 13.80 -8.63 24.27
C SER A 75 14.68 -9.68 23.58
N ARG A 76 14.09 -10.79 23.15
CA ARG A 76 14.74 -11.79 22.29
C ARG A 76 14.66 -11.35 20.83
N GLY A 77 15.74 -10.77 20.33
CA GLY A 77 16.09 -10.74 18.91
C GLY A 77 16.95 -11.97 18.57
N PHE A 78 16.78 -12.47 17.35
CA PHE A 78 17.22 -13.78 16.88
C PHE A 78 18.74 -13.98 16.89
N ALA A 79 19.17 -15.14 17.36
CA ALA A 79 20.50 -15.69 17.20
C ALA A 79 20.51 -16.73 16.06
N ALA A 80 21.44 -16.55 15.12
CA ALA A 80 22.05 -17.58 14.26
C ALA A 80 23.35 -16.90 13.75
N ASP A 81 24.54 -17.15 14.28
CA ASP A 81 25.24 -18.42 14.45
C ASP A 81 26.14 -18.32 15.70
N ALA A 82 25.68 -18.82 16.86
CA ALA A 82 26.39 -18.65 18.13
C ALA A 82 27.24 -19.88 18.45
N ALA A 83 28.53 -19.84 18.08
CA ALA A 83 29.58 -20.57 18.81
C ALA A 83 31.05 -20.17 18.50
N ALA A 84 31.35 -19.30 17.52
CA ALA A 84 32.76 -19.06 17.14
C ALA A 84 33.28 -17.62 17.34
N PHE A 85 32.41 -16.60 17.32
CA PHE A 85 32.84 -15.20 17.36
C PHE A 85 31.92 -14.34 18.26
N PRO A 86 32.44 -13.28 18.89
CA PRO A 86 31.66 -12.28 19.65
C PRO A 86 30.59 -11.56 18.81
N ALA A 87 29.78 -10.70 19.44
CA ALA A 87 28.77 -9.91 18.73
C ALA A 87 29.42 -9.02 17.67
N HIS A 88 28.97 -9.13 16.42
CA HIS A 88 29.57 -8.43 15.29
C HIS A 88 28.55 -8.18 14.18
N GLN A 89 28.87 -7.20 13.35
CA GLN A 89 28.17 -6.85 12.14
C GLN A 89 29.05 -7.16 10.93
N VAL A 90 28.52 -7.88 9.95
CA VAL A 90 29.19 -8.09 8.67
C VAL A 90 28.76 -6.98 7.72
N VAL A 91 29.72 -6.22 7.20
CA VAL A 91 29.49 -5.14 6.25
C VAL A 91 29.48 -5.73 4.83
N PRO A 92 28.34 -5.74 4.11
CA PRO A 92 28.28 -6.19 2.73
C PRO A 92 28.72 -5.08 1.77
N PHE A 93 29.15 -5.45 0.56
CA PHE A 93 29.42 -4.51 -0.52
C PHE A 93 28.10 -3.81 -0.93
N PRO A 94 28.01 -2.47 -0.86
CA PRO A 94 26.75 -1.76 -0.99
C PRO A 94 26.29 -1.64 -2.45
N SER A 95 24.99 -1.43 -2.66
CA SER A 95 24.46 -0.98 -3.95
C SER A 95 24.34 0.53 -3.96
N LEU A 96 25.07 1.20 -4.86
CA LEU A 96 25.05 2.67 -5.00
C LEU A 96 24.20 3.15 -6.19
N SER A 97 23.62 2.22 -6.97
CA SER A 97 22.58 2.54 -7.96
C SER A 97 21.66 1.34 -8.22
N PRO A 98 20.40 1.55 -8.63
CA PRO A 98 19.44 0.45 -8.89
C PRO A 98 19.87 -0.53 -9.99
N THR A 99 20.84 -0.17 -10.83
CA THR A 99 21.34 -1.00 -11.93
C THR A 99 22.71 -1.64 -11.64
N MET A 100 23.29 -1.41 -10.46
CA MET A 100 24.63 -1.89 -10.13
C MET A 100 24.59 -3.32 -9.59
N THR A 101 25.26 -4.24 -10.28
CA THR A 101 25.39 -5.64 -9.85
C THR A 101 26.78 -5.97 -9.29
N HIS A 102 27.81 -5.24 -9.74
CA HIS A 102 29.21 -5.42 -9.36
C HIS A 102 29.91 -4.05 -9.19
N GLY A 103 31.00 -4.00 -8.42
CA GLY A 103 31.85 -2.82 -8.26
C GLY A 103 33.23 -3.18 -7.70
N GLY A 104 34.07 -2.21 -7.35
CA GLY A 104 35.41 -2.47 -6.78
C GLY A 104 35.71 -1.61 -5.56
N ILE A 105 36.67 -2.01 -4.74
CA ILE A 105 37.19 -1.18 -3.63
C ILE A 105 38.45 -0.48 -4.10
N ALA A 106 38.38 0.85 -4.27
CA ALA A 106 39.49 1.67 -4.71
C ALA A 106 40.50 1.92 -3.59
N SER A 107 40.03 2.35 -2.40
CA SER A 107 40.91 2.54 -1.23
C SER A 107 40.15 2.39 0.09
N TRP A 108 40.74 1.73 1.09
CA TRP A 108 40.16 1.72 2.45
C TRP A 108 40.60 2.97 3.20
N LYS A 109 39.65 3.70 3.79
CA LYS A 109 39.93 4.89 4.62
C LYS A 109 40.11 4.56 6.09
N LYS A 110 39.62 3.40 6.52
CA LYS A 110 39.71 2.89 7.89
C LYS A 110 40.52 1.60 7.93
N LYS A 111 41.26 1.41 9.02
CA LYS A 111 42.11 0.22 9.22
C LYS A 111 41.50 -0.73 10.24
N GLU A 112 41.90 -1.99 10.18
CA GLU A 112 41.58 -2.96 11.23
C GLU A 112 42.03 -2.44 12.60
N GLY A 113 41.12 -2.50 13.57
CA GLY A 113 41.25 -1.99 14.93
C GLY A 113 40.87 -0.51 15.13
N GLU A 114 40.49 0.21 14.07
CA GLU A 114 40.07 1.60 14.19
C GLU A 114 38.58 1.71 14.57
N PHE A 115 38.26 2.67 15.44
CA PHE A 115 36.88 3.05 15.74
C PHE A 115 36.26 3.87 14.59
N VAL A 116 35.00 3.61 14.30
CA VAL A 116 34.17 4.29 13.30
C VAL A 116 32.82 4.64 13.90
N ALA A 117 32.38 5.87 13.68
CA ALA A 117 31.02 6.29 14.01
C ALA A 117 30.10 6.12 12.79
N ALA A 118 28.79 6.04 13.03
CA ALA A 118 27.79 6.10 11.96
C ALA A 118 27.94 7.41 11.16
N GLY A 119 28.06 7.27 9.84
CA GLY A 119 28.35 8.36 8.89
C GLY A 119 29.84 8.56 8.56
N ASP A 120 30.76 7.87 9.23
CA ASP A 120 32.18 7.93 8.86
C ASP A 120 32.46 7.14 7.57
N ILE A 121 33.35 7.64 6.72
CA ILE A 121 33.76 6.96 5.48
C ILE A 121 34.66 5.77 5.80
N LEU A 122 34.24 4.57 5.38
CA LEU A 122 34.96 3.31 5.50
C LEU A 122 35.92 3.07 4.32
N ALA A 123 35.44 3.26 3.08
CA ALA A 123 36.23 3.03 1.86
C ALA A 123 35.73 3.88 0.68
N GLU A 124 36.57 4.08 -0.32
CA GLU A 124 36.19 4.54 -1.65
C GLU A 124 35.88 3.33 -2.54
N ILE A 125 34.70 3.34 -3.14
CA ILE A 125 34.21 2.33 -4.08
C ILE A 125 34.34 2.86 -5.50
N GLN A 126 34.88 2.04 -6.40
CA GLN A 126 34.94 2.32 -7.83
C GLN A 126 33.84 1.56 -8.57
N THR A 127 33.07 2.28 -9.38
CA THR A 127 32.06 1.72 -10.28
C THR A 127 32.39 2.05 -11.73
N ASP A 128 31.64 1.50 -12.68
CA ASP A 128 31.75 1.83 -14.11
C ASP A 128 31.38 3.30 -14.43
N LYS A 129 30.66 3.98 -13.52
CA LYS A 129 30.18 5.36 -13.70
C LYS A 129 30.93 6.40 -12.88
N ALA A 130 31.36 6.07 -11.67
CA ALA A 130 31.99 7.01 -10.75
C ALA A 130 32.73 6.30 -9.60
N THR A 131 33.64 7.03 -8.95
CA THR A 131 34.17 6.68 -7.63
C THR A 131 33.30 7.35 -6.57
N MET A 132 32.85 6.59 -5.57
CA MET A 132 31.93 7.03 -4.52
C MET A 132 32.42 6.58 -3.15
N GLU A 133 31.97 7.22 -2.08
CA GLU A 133 32.38 6.92 -0.70
C GLU A 133 31.37 5.96 -0.03
N MET A 134 31.88 4.95 0.66
CA MET A 134 31.10 4.01 1.48
C MET A 134 31.15 4.47 2.93
N GLU A 135 29.99 4.81 3.50
CA GLU A 135 29.86 5.26 4.89
C GLU A 135 29.46 4.10 5.82
N SER A 136 29.89 4.17 7.08
CA SER A 136 29.44 3.26 8.14
C SER A 136 28.00 3.57 8.54
N MET A 137 27.18 2.54 8.70
CA MET A 137 25.78 2.71 9.13
C MET A 137 25.63 2.76 10.66
N GLU A 138 26.62 2.25 11.39
CA GLU A 138 26.60 2.08 12.85
C GLU A 138 27.97 2.41 13.45
N ASP A 139 27.98 2.60 14.77
CA ASP A 139 29.20 2.81 15.56
C ASP A 139 29.87 1.46 15.86
N GLY A 140 31.19 1.36 15.74
CA GLY A 140 31.92 0.14 16.09
C GLY A 140 33.41 0.19 15.78
N PHE A 141 34.11 -0.92 16.04
CA PHE A 141 35.51 -1.10 15.68
C PHE A 141 35.64 -2.00 14.46
N VAL A 142 36.49 -1.62 13.49
CA VAL A 142 36.79 -2.46 12.32
C VAL A 142 37.52 -3.72 12.78
N ALA A 143 36.79 -4.83 12.93
CA ALA A 143 37.35 -6.08 13.44
C ALA A 143 38.24 -6.77 12.41
N LYS A 144 37.83 -6.77 11.12
CA LYS A 144 38.60 -7.35 10.01
C LYS A 144 38.14 -6.83 8.65
N ILE A 145 39.08 -6.63 7.73
CA ILE A 145 38.82 -6.35 6.32
C ILE A 145 38.90 -7.66 5.54
N LEU A 146 37.84 -8.00 4.81
CA LEU A 146 37.70 -9.29 4.11
C LEU A 146 38.09 -9.19 2.63
N VAL A 147 38.08 -7.99 2.06
CA VAL A 147 38.43 -7.75 0.65
C VAL A 147 39.53 -6.70 0.56
N ALA A 148 40.62 -7.07 -0.12
CA ALA A 148 41.79 -6.21 -0.27
C ALA A 148 41.50 -4.97 -1.11
N GLU A 149 42.20 -3.88 -0.81
CA GLU A 149 42.22 -2.67 -1.63
C GLU A 149 42.67 -2.99 -3.07
N GLY A 150 42.01 -2.37 -4.05
CA GLY A 150 42.24 -2.61 -5.47
C GLY A 150 41.53 -3.84 -6.04
N THR A 151 40.68 -4.52 -5.26
CA THR A 151 39.86 -5.63 -5.78
C THR A 151 38.73 -5.08 -6.65
N GLU A 152 38.69 -5.51 -7.90
CA GLU A 152 37.63 -5.21 -8.87
C GLU A 152 36.59 -6.35 -8.93
N ASP A 153 35.41 -6.07 -9.50
CA ASP A 153 34.34 -7.04 -9.79
C ASP A 153 33.76 -7.80 -8.57
N ILE A 154 33.54 -7.06 -7.47
CA ILE A 154 32.90 -7.52 -6.24
C ILE A 154 31.37 -7.47 -6.43
N PRO A 155 30.63 -8.59 -6.29
CA PRO A 155 29.18 -8.58 -6.38
C PRO A 155 28.55 -7.84 -5.19
N VAL A 156 27.48 -7.09 -5.47
CA VAL A 156 26.67 -6.43 -4.43
C VAL A 156 26.17 -7.45 -3.42
N GLY A 157 26.29 -7.15 -2.13
CA GLY A 157 25.93 -8.04 -1.04
C GLY A 157 27.06 -8.93 -0.52
N ARG A 158 28.21 -9.02 -1.23
CA ARG A 158 29.36 -9.79 -0.74
C ARG A 158 29.96 -9.18 0.53
N PRO A 159 30.23 -9.94 1.60
CA PRO A 159 30.93 -9.44 2.78
C PRO A 159 32.30 -8.81 2.45
N VAL A 160 32.52 -7.57 2.88
CA VAL A 160 33.77 -6.82 2.64
C VAL A 160 34.53 -6.45 3.90
N ALA A 161 33.84 -6.32 5.04
CA ALA A 161 34.46 -6.08 6.34
C ALA A 161 33.57 -6.61 7.49
N VAL A 162 34.12 -6.64 8.70
CA VAL A 162 33.42 -6.97 9.94
C VAL A 162 33.64 -5.85 10.94
N LEU A 163 32.57 -5.40 11.60
CA LEU A 163 32.60 -4.47 12.73
C LEU A 163 32.22 -5.22 14.02
N CYS A 164 32.84 -4.84 15.14
CA CYS A 164 32.50 -5.35 16.47
C CYS A 164 32.25 -4.18 17.44
N GLU A 165 31.44 -4.41 18.48
CA GLU A 165 31.05 -3.38 19.43
C GLU A 165 32.17 -3.04 20.44
N GLU A 166 32.93 -4.05 20.89
CA GLU A 166 33.97 -3.88 21.89
C GLU A 166 35.38 -4.02 21.29
N GLU A 167 36.28 -3.10 21.63
CA GLU A 167 37.70 -3.13 21.22
C GLU A 167 38.41 -4.45 21.63
N GLY A 168 37.97 -5.06 22.74
CA GLY A 168 38.51 -6.33 23.24
C GLY A 168 38.22 -7.54 22.34
N ASP A 169 37.21 -7.45 21.48
CA ASP A 169 36.74 -8.57 20.66
C ASP A 169 37.41 -8.64 19.29
N ILE A 170 38.13 -7.59 18.87
CA ILE A 170 38.81 -7.52 17.55
C ILE A 170 39.69 -8.75 17.30
N ALA A 171 40.45 -9.17 18.32
CA ALA A 171 41.38 -10.30 18.20
C ALA A 171 40.68 -11.63 17.89
N ALA A 172 39.41 -11.79 18.25
CA ALA A 172 38.64 -12.99 17.95
C ALA A 172 38.38 -13.15 16.45
N PHE A 173 38.37 -12.05 15.67
CA PHE A 173 38.04 -12.04 14.25
C PHE A 173 39.24 -12.27 13.33
N ALA A 174 40.46 -12.40 13.85
CA ALA A 174 41.66 -12.62 13.05
C ALA A 174 41.54 -13.83 12.09
N SER A 175 40.85 -14.90 12.53
CA SER A 175 40.58 -16.11 11.74
C SER A 175 39.18 -16.14 11.11
N PHE A 176 38.47 -15.01 11.05
CA PHE A 176 37.14 -14.96 10.44
C PHE A 176 37.25 -15.11 8.91
N GLU A 177 36.53 -16.08 8.36
CA GLU A 177 36.34 -16.30 6.92
C GLU A 177 34.84 -16.25 6.62
N ALA A 178 34.44 -15.36 5.72
CA ALA A 178 33.06 -15.32 5.26
C ALA A 178 32.84 -16.49 4.29
N LYS A 179 31.98 -17.45 4.64
CA LYS A 179 31.48 -18.43 3.67
C LYS A 179 30.57 -17.71 2.68
N ASP A 180 30.89 -17.83 1.40
CA ASP A 180 30.23 -17.11 0.30
C ASP A 180 28.70 -17.22 0.37
N ALA A 181 28.03 -16.11 0.72
CA ALA A 181 26.60 -15.93 0.58
C ALA A 181 26.26 -15.52 -0.86
N VAL A 182 26.70 -16.29 -1.86
CA VAL A 182 26.20 -16.26 -3.24
C VAL A 182 26.31 -17.68 -3.81
N SER A 183 25.20 -18.44 -3.82
CA SER A 183 25.09 -19.63 -4.65
C SER A 183 23.94 -19.45 -5.64
N ASP A 184 24.33 -19.16 -6.88
CA ASP A 184 23.49 -19.21 -8.06
C ASP A 184 23.16 -20.68 -8.40
N ALA A 185 21.97 -20.91 -8.95
CA ALA A 185 21.43 -22.22 -9.26
C ALA A 185 21.91 -22.70 -10.64
N GLY A 186 22.55 -23.88 -10.72
CA GLY A 186 22.67 -24.58 -11.99
C GLY A 186 23.66 -25.76 -12.05
N SER A 187 23.08 -26.98 -12.15
CA SER A 187 23.65 -28.22 -12.71
C SER A 187 24.66 -29.04 -11.87
N ALA A 188 24.19 -30.15 -11.28
CA ALA A 188 24.51 -31.52 -11.77
C ALA A 188 23.83 -32.60 -10.91
N SER A 189 23.41 -33.65 -11.59
CA SER A 189 22.80 -34.91 -11.12
C SER A 189 23.65 -35.74 -10.16
N GLY A 190 22.98 -36.47 -9.26
CA GLY A 190 23.53 -37.69 -8.63
C GLY A 190 22.85 -38.07 -7.33
N ASP A 191 22.15 -39.22 -7.33
CA ASP A 191 21.49 -39.86 -6.18
C ASP A 191 22.36 -39.99 -4.93
N ALA A 192 21.78 -39.75 -3.75
CA ALA A 192 21.87 -40.67 -2.60
C ALA A 192 20.86 -40.30 -1.49
N ASP A 193 20.16 -41.33 -1.07
CA ASP A 193 19.10 -41.44 -0.07
C ASP A 193 19.56 -41.14 1.37
N ALA A 194 18.71 -40.48 2.17
CA ALA A 194 18.28 -40.90 3.52
C ALA A 194 17.95 -39.75 4.50
N SER A 195 16.76 -39.93 5.11
CA SER A 195 16.42 -39.63 6.52
C SER A 195 15.85 -38.26 6.88
N SER A 196 14.52 -38.29 7.04
CA SER A 196 13.59 -37.32 7.62
C SER A 196 14.01 -36.66 8.93
N THR A 197 13.83 -35.33 8.98
CA THR A 197 13.26 -34.65 10.15
C THR A 197 12.25 -33.61 9.65
N ALA A 198 11.02 -33.70 10.14
CA ALA A 198 9.92 -32.83 9.77
C ALA A 198 10.22 -31.38 10.19
N GLN A 199 10.45 -30.51 9.22
CA GLN A 199 10.46 -29.06 9.41
C GLN A 199 9.02 -28.55 9.23
N SER A 200 8.53 -27.80 10.21
CA SER A 200 7.28 -27.05 10.10
C SER A 200 7.40 -25.99 8.99
N GLU A 201 6.55 -26.06 7.97
CA GLU A 201 6.54 -25.09 6.87
C GLU A 201 6.23 -23.67 7.37
N PRO A 202 6.94 -22.64 6.86
CA PRO A 202 6.59 -21.24 7.13
C PRO A 202 5.23 -20.90 6.51
N ALA A 203 4.48 -20.01 7.17
CA ALA A 203 3.16 -19.57 6.73
C ALA A 203 3.20 -19.09 5.26
N ARG A 204 2.44 -19.75 4.39
CA ARG A 204 2.28 -19.39 2.97
C ARG A 204 1.21 -18.30 2.83
N ALA A 205 1.26 -17.52 1.75
CA ALA A 205 0.29 -16.47 1.37
C ALA A 205 -1.16 -16.95 1.10
N ILE A 206 -1.54 -18.11 1.62
CA ILE A 206 -2.87 -18.70 1.49
C ILE A 206 -3.37 -18.98 2.90
N LEU A 207 -4.57 -18.48 3.22
CA LEU A 207 -5.38 -19.09 4.28
C LEU A 207 -5.65 -20.54 3.85
N GLU A 208 -4.80 -21.46 4.25
CA GLU A 208 -5.01 -22.89 3.98
C GLU A 208 -6.28 -23.32 4.71
N ARG A 209 -7.31 -23.68 3.95
CA ARG A 209 -8.46 -24.38 4.53
C ARG A 209 -7.99 -25.80 4.89
N PRO A 210 -8.38 -26.34 6.06
CA PRO A 210 -8.32 -27.78 6.26
C PRO A 210 -9.16 -28.49 5.20
N ASP A 211 -8.75 -29.70 4.79
CA ASP A 211 -9.43 -30.50 3.76
C ASP A 211 -10.96 -30.47 3.92
N TYR A 212 -11.65 -29.99 2.88
CA TYR A 212 -13.11 -30.00 2.83
C TYR A 212 -13.58 -31.45 2.78
N ARG A 213 -14.09 -31.95 3.91
CA ARG A 213 -14.87 -33.18 3.94
C ARG A 213 -16.30 -32.83 3.53
N PRO A 214 -16.85 -33.41 2.45
CA PRO A 214 -18.26 -33.26 2.14
C PRO A 214 -19.07 -33.53 3.40
N ILE A 215 -19.99 -32.63 3.75
CA ILE A 215 -20.96 -32.90 4.81
C ILE A 215 -21.76 -34.11 4.31
N GLY A 216 -21.43 -35.27 4.86
CA GLY A 216 -21.88 -36.56 4.35
C GLY A 216 -23.40 -36.64 4.24
N GLU A 217 -23.82 -37.35 3.20
CA GLU A 217 -24.99 -38.24 3.16
C GLU A 217 -25.90 -38.17 4.38
N ARG A 218 -26.73 -37.14 4.45
CA ARG A 218 -28.00 -37.17 5.17
C ARG A 218 -29.04 -36.60 4.24
N GLY A 219 -29.68 -37.52 3.51
CA GLY A 219 -30.86 -37.19 2.75
C GLY A 219 -31.93 -36.59 3.65
N VAL A 220 -32.45 -35.43 3.24
CA VAL A 220 -33.83 -35.23 2.77
C VAL A 220 -33.77 -33.99 1.86
N PRO A 221 -34.34 -33.99 0.64
CA PRO A 221 -34.46 -32.76 -0.13
C PRO A 221 -35.43 -31.83 0.61
N LEU A 222 -34.96 -30.67 1.06
CA LEU A 222 -35.85 -29.59 1.49
C LEU A 222 -36.54 -29.02 0.25
N THR A 223 -37.59 -29.71 -0.16
CA THR A 223 -38.61 -29.17 -1.05
C THR A 223 -39.42 -28.16 -0.26
N GLY A 224 -39.32 -26.88 -0.67
CA GLY A 224 -40.26 -25.84 -0.25
C GLY A 224 -39.65 -24.69 0.55
N SER A 225 -38.93 -23.79 -0.13
CA SER A 225 -38.98 -22.38 0.22
C SER A 225 -39.64 -21.61 -0.93
N ARG A 226 -40.87 -21.16 -0.69
CA ARG A 226 -41.53 -20.14 -1.49
C ARG A 226 -40.88 -18.80 -1.15
N ALA A 227 -39.87 -18.40 -1.91
CA ALA A 227 -39.49 -17.01 -2.09
C ALA A 227 -39.80 -16.63 -3.54
N ALA A 228 -41.09 -16.49 -3.84
CA ALA A 228 -41.55 -15.94 -5.10
C ALA A 228 -41.52 -14.41 -5.01
N GLY A 229 -40.94 -13.77 -6.03
CA GLY A 229 -41.19 -12.37 -6.34
C GLY A 229 -39.99 -11.46 -6.16
N ARG A 230 -39.03 -11.57 -7.07
CA ARG A 230 -38.42 -10.43 -7.76
C ARG A 230 -37.71 -10.96 -9.01
N ASP A 231 -38.49 -11.11 -10.07
CA ASP A 231 -37.93 -11.04 -11.42
C ASP A 231 -37.42 -9.60 -11.57
N VAL A 232 -36.13 -9.42 -11.33
CA VAL A 232 -35.43 -8.24 -11.81
C VAL A 232 -34.87 -8.64 -13.16
N ASP A 233 -35.58 -8.29 -14.21
CA ASP A 233 -34.98 -8.11 -15.53
C ASP A 233 -34.01 -6.92 -15.41
N VAL A 234 -32.84 -7.19 -14.82
CA VAL A 234 -31.65 -6.38 -15.06
C VAL A 234 -31.11 -6.88 -16.38
N ASP A 235 -31.20 -6.03 -17.40
CA ASP A 235 -30.24 -6.06 -18.50
C ASP A 235 -28.85 -5.86 -17.88
N ALA A 236 -28.28 -6.95 -17.39
CA ALA A 236 -26.97 -7.01 -16.75
C ALA A 236 -25.96 -6.78 -17.86
N GLY A 237 -25.70 -5.51 -18.17
CA GLY A 237 -24.70 -5.13 -19.15
C GLY A 237 -23.38 -5.81 -18.77
N ALA A 238 -22.96 -6.78 -19.58
CA ALA A 238 -21.68 -7.44 -19.39
C ALA A 238 -20.58 -6.37 -19.33
N ALA A 239 -19.59 -6.55 -18.44
CA ALA A 239 -18.42 -5.68 -18.43
C ALA A 239 -17.79 -5.63 -19.83
N ASP A 240 -17.26 -4.46 -20.16
CA ASP A 240 -16.50 -4.30 -21.40
C ASP A 240 -15.34 -5.32 -21.40
N VAL A 241 -15.06 -5.86 -22.58
CA VAL A 241 -13.93 -6.76 -22.78
C VAL A 241 -12.76 -5.93 -23.28
N ALA A 242 -11.59 -6.14 -22.67
CA ALA A 242 -10.34 -5.56 -23.11
C ALA A 242 -10.13 -5.84 -24.59
N ARG A 243 -9.84 -4.79 -25.36
CA ARG A 243 -9.67 -4.93 -26.80
C ARG A 243 -8.30 -5.56 -27.07
N PRO A 244 -8.18 -6.46 -28.05
CA PRO A 244 -6.87 -6.89 -28.50
C PRO A 244 -6.13 -5.70 -29.13
N PHE A 245 -4.84 -5.58 -28.84
CA PHE A 245 -3.98 -4.57 -29.44
C PHE A 245 -3.43 -5.05 -30.79
N ASP A 246 -3.31 -4.13 -31.75
CA ASP A 246 -2.55 -4.38 -32.99
C ASP A 246 -1.06 -4.57 -32.66
N ALA A 247 -0.35 -5.36 -33.46
CA ALA A 247 1.08 -5.63 -33.30
C ALA A 247 1.94 -4.34 -33.32
N ASN A 248 1.44 -3.26 -33.93
CA ASN A 248 2.09 -1.95 -33.99
C ASN A 248 1.45 -0.92 -33.05
N ALA A 249 0.70 -1.34 -32.02
CA ALA A 249 0.14 -0.41 -31.05
C ALA A 249 1.26 0.38 -30.35
N PRO A 250 1.13 1.70 -30.20
CA PRO A 250 2.09 2.49 -29.42
C PRO A 250 2.11 2.01 -27.97
N THR A 251 3.26 2.15 -27.32
CA THR A 251 3.42 1.82 -25.91
C THR A 251 3.53 3.09 -25.07
N MET A 252 3.07 3.00 -23.83
CA MET A 252 3.14 4.09 -22.86
C MET A 252 3.43 3.51 -21.48
N THR A 253 4.31 4.16 -20.72
CA THR A 253 4.50 3.79 -19.31
C THR A 253 3.31 4.25 -18.47
N VAL A 254 3.02 3.56 -17.37
CA VAL A 254 1.98 4.02 -16.42
C VAL A 254 2.32 5.42 -15.89
N ARG A 255 3.60 5.70 -15.64
CA ARG A 255 4.07 7.05 -15.26
C ARG A 255 3.69 8.11 -16.29
N ASP A 256 3.96 7.87 -17.57
CA ASP A 256 3.66 8.83 -18.64
C ASP A 256 2.15 8.98 -18.87
N ALA A 257 1.39 7.89 -18.67
CA ALA A 257 -0.08 7.91 -18.68
C ALA A 257 -0.66 8.84 -17.61
N LEU A 258 -0.17 8.74 -16.36
CA LEU A 258 -0.57 9.61 -15.26
C LEU A 258 -0.15 11.06 -15.51
N ASN A 259 1.09 11.27 -15.95
CA ASN A 259 1.62 12.61 -16.25
C ASN A 259 0.79 13.31 -17.35
N SER A 260 0.53 12.61 -18.47
CA SER A 260 -0.25 13.15 -19.58
C SER A 260 -1.70 13.44 -19.18
N ALA A 261 -2.33 12.55 -18.42
CA ALA A 261 -3.67 12.79 -17.86
C ALA A 261 -3.73 14.08 -17.04
N MET A 262 -2.82 14.28 -16.09
CA MET A 262 -2.78 15.52 -15.29
C MET A 262 -2.51 16.74 -16.14
N ALA A 263 -1.53 16.68 -17.05
CA ALA A 263 -1.19 17.80 -17.90
C ALA A 263 -2.37 18.25 -18.77
N GLU A 264 -3.10 17.29 -19.35
CA GLU A 264 -4.27 17.58 -20.18
C GLU A 264 -5.43 18.18 -19.39
N GLU A 265 -5.72 17.67 -18.18
CA GLU A 265 -6.78 18.24 -17.36
C GLU A 265 -6.40 19.61 -16.78
N MET A 266 -5.12 19.85 -16.48
CA MET A 266 -4.61 21.17 -16.08
C MET A 266 -4.66 22.19 -17.22
N GLU A 267 -4.41 21.76 -18.46
CA GLU A 267 -4.58 22.60 -19.66
C GLU A 267 -6.06 22.92 -19.90
N ARG A 268 -6.93 21.92 -19.69
CA ARG A 268 -8.37 22.02 -19.93
C ARG A 268 -9.10 22.92 -18.93
N ASP A 269 -8.69 22.92 -17.67
CA ASP A 269 -9.39 23.62 -16.59
C ASP A 269 -8.40 24.37 -15.68
N GLU A 270 -8.50 25.70 -15.69
CA GLU A 270 -7.61 26.59 -14.92
C GLU A 270 -7.72 26.41 -13.40
N LYS A 271 -8.80 25.74 -12.94
CA LYS A 271 -9.06 25.47 -11.52
C LYS A 271 -8.32 24.23 -11.00
N VAL A 272 -7.78 23.39 -11.89
CA VAL A 272 -7.13 22.14 -11.53
C VAL A 272 -5.69 22.40 -11.13
N PHE A 273 -5.25 22.03 -9.92
CA PHE A 273 -3.85 22.22 -9.54
C PHE A 273 -3.36 21.02 -8.74
N VAL A 274 -2.06 20.73 -8.80
CA VAL A 274 -1.46 19.66 -8.01
C VAL A 274 -0.72 20.24 -6.82
N MET A 275 -0.84 19.56 -5.67
CA MET A 275 -0.11 19.89 -4.45
C MET A 275 0.29 18.63 -3.68
N GLY A 276 1.47 18.67 -3.08
CA GLY A 276 2.03 17.58 -2.31
C GLY A 276 3.51 17.79 -2.07
N GLU A 277 4.14 16.84 -1.39
CA GLU A 277 5.57 16.85 -1.16
C GLU A 277 6.30 16.53 -2.47
N GLU A 278 7.31 17.35 -2.80
CA GLU A 278 8.22 17.15 -3.94
C GLU A 278 7.58 17.19 -5.35
N VAL A 279 6.30 17.54 -5.48
CA VAL A 279 5.58 17.58 -6.77
C VAL A 279 6.08 18.67 -7.72
N GLY A 280 6.71 19.72 -7.19
CA GLY A 280 7.16 20.90 -7.90
C GLY A 280 8.61 20.80 -8.39
N ASP A 281 9.54 21.40 -7.64
CA ASP A 281 10.94 21.56 -8.09
C ASP A 281 11.66 20.21 -8.26
N TYR A 282 11.36 19.24 -7.39
CA TYR A 282 11.86 17.86 -7.51
C TYR A 282 11.15 17.04 -8.59
N GLN A 283 10.11 17.61 -9.20
CA GLN A 283 9.37 17.04 -10.34
C GLN A 283 8.66 15.71 -10.01
N GLY A 284 8.26 15.55 -8.75
CA GLY A 284 7.59 14.38 -8.18
C GLY A 284 8.59 13.36 -7.65
N ALA A 285 8.32 12.79 -6.47
CA ALA A 285 9.13 11.74 -5.85
C ALA A 285 9.43 10.61 -6.86
N TYR A 286 8.36 10.08 -7.47
CA TYR A 286 8.40 9.03 -8.50
C TYR A 286 8.34 9.57 -9.94
N LYS A 287 8.58 10.86 -10.13
CA LYS A 287 8.60 11.56 -11.43
C LYS A 287 7.27 11.56 -12.19
N ILE A 288 6.14 11.38 -11.48
CA ILE A 288 4.80 11.43 -12.06
C ILE A 288 4.42 12.87 -12.48
N THR A 289 4.87 13.90 -11.77
CA THR A 289 4.61 15.32 -12.08
C THR A 289 5.73 15.99 -12.89
N LYS A 290 6.60 15.20 -13.52
CA LYS A 290 7.73 15.70 -14.30
C LYS A 290 7.30 16.69 -15.38
N GLY A 291 8.00 17.83 -15.46
CA GLY A 291 7.72 18.88 -16.45
C GLY A 291 6.51 19.76 -16.14
N LEU A 292 5.65 19.43 -15.16
CA LEU A 292 4.41 20.18 -14.92
C LEU A 292 4.69 21.58 -14.37
N ILE A 293 5.67 21.74 -13.47
CA ILE A 293 5.98 23.06 -12.90
C ILE A 293 6.54 24.03 -13.96
N GLN A 294 7.31 23.52 -14.93
CA GLN A 294 7.82 24.33 -16.04
C GLN A 294 6.69 24.76 -16.98
N ARG A 295 5.64 23.92 -17.13
CA ARG A 295 4.49 24.21 -18.00
C ARG A 295 3.46 25.13 -17.36
N PHE A 296 3.11 24.90 -16.09
CA PHE A 296 1.99 25.56 -15.43
C PHE A 296 2.40 26.54 -14.32
N GLY A 297 3.69 26.56 -13.96
CA GLY A 297 4.25 27.42 -12.93
C GLY A 297 3.92 26.98 -11.50
N ALA A 298 4.65 27.57 -10.55
CA ALA A 298 4.51 27.33 -9.12
C ALA A 298 3.14 27.76 -8.55
N SER A 299 2.26 28.39 -9.35
CA SER A 299 0.90 28.69 -8.92
C SER A 299 -0.03 27.48 -8.97
N ARG A 300 0.25 26.54 -9.89
CA ARG A 300 -0.57 25.38 -10.24
C ARG A 300 0.10 24.03 -9.91
N VAL A 301 1.40 24.05 -9.61
CA VAL A 301 2.17 22.92 -9.09
C VAL A 301 2.82 23.37 -7.79
N ARG A 302 2.34 22.84 -6.65
CA ARG A 302 2.63 23.38 -5.31
C ARG A 302 3.34 22.37 -4.43
N ASP A 303 4.64 22.59 -4.20
CA ASP A 303 5.36 21.89 -3.14
C ASP A 303 4.80 22.27 -1.76
N THR A 304 4.69 21.28 -0.89
CA THR A 304 4.20 21.44 0.49
C THR A 304 5.28 21.04 1.50
N PRO A 305 5.24 21.56 2.73
CA PRO A 305 5.94 20.94 3.86
C PRO A 305 5.41 19.52 4.10
N ILE A 306 6.19 18.70 4.81
CA ILE A 306 5.81 17.33 5.22
C ILE A 306 4.78 17.40 6.35
N THR A 307 3.53 17.65 5.96
CA THR A 307 2.39 17.95 6.83
C THR A 307 1.09 17.51 6.17
N GLU A 308 0.94 16.20 5.98
CA GLU A 308 -0.13 15.54 5.21
C GLU A 308 -1.51 16.04 5.62
N ALA A 309 -1.79 16.10 6.93
CA ALA A 309 -3.04 16.65 7.43
C ALA A 309 -3.23 18.13 7.03
N GLY A 310 -2.19 18.94 7.18
CA GLY A 310 -2.24 20.38 6.92
C GLY A 310 -2.54 20.70 5.45
N PHE A 311 -1.79 20.11 4.53
CA PHE A 311 -1.98 20.39 3.11
C PHE A 311 -3.27 19.75 2.56
N THR A 312 -3.69 18.60 3.10
CA THR A 312 -4.96 17.96 2.72
C THR A 312 -6.16 18.79 3.18
N GLY A 313 -6.13 19.34 4.40
CA GLY A 313 -7.17 20.25 4.90
C GLY A 313 -7.24 21.54 4.08
N LEU A 314 -6.09 22.10 3.71
CA LEU A 314 -6.02 23.26 2.81
C LEU A 314 -6.67 22.95 1.44
N ALA A 315 -6.34 21.79 0.86
CA ALA A 315 -6.92 21.34 -0.40
C ALA A 315 -8.45 21.19 -0.31
N CYS A 316 -8.96 20.57 0.75
CA CYS A 316 -10.41 20.47 0.97
C CYS A 316 -11.07 21.86 1.02
N GLY A 317 -10.47 22.81 1.73
CA GLY A 317 -10.94 24.20 1.76
C GLY A 317 -10.91 24.86 0.38
N ALA A 318 -9.86 24.65 -0.41
CA ALA A 318 -9.78 25.13 -1.79
C ALA A 318 -10.88 24.52 -2.68
N ALA A 319 -11.18 23.23 -2.51
CA ALA A 319 -12.23 22.53 -3.23
C ALA A 319 -13.62 23.10 -2.90
N PHE A 320 -13.90 23.39 -1.62
CA PHE A 320 -15.15 24.05 -1.20
C PHE A 320 -15.32 25.45 -1.81
N MET A 321 -14.21 26.13 -2.11
CA MET A 321 -14.20 27.43 -2.79
C MET A 321 -14.22 27.33 -4.32
N GLY A 322 -14.38 26.12 -4.87
CA GLY A 322 -14.58 25.87 -6.29
C GLY A 322 -13.31 25.61 -7.11
N LEU A 323 -12.17 25.40 -6.47
CA LEU A 323 -10.97 24.86 -7.13
C LEU A 323 -11.03 23.33 -7.23
N LYS A 324 -10.12 22.72 -8.00
CA LYS A 324 -10.04 21.27 -8.21
C LYS A 324 -8.64 20.73 -7.86
N PRO A 325 -8.31 20.62 -6.57
CA PRO A 325 -7.01 20.11 -6.15
C PRO A 325 -6.81 18.64 -6.49
N ILE A 326 -5.60 18.33 -6.95
CA ILE A 326 -5.02 16.99 -7.00
C ILE A 326 -4.00 16.93 -5.86
N VAL A 327 -4.35 16.22 -4.80
CA VAL A 327 -3.50 16.04 -3.62
C VAL A 327 -2.69 14.77 -3.81
N GLU A 328 -1.36 14.91 -3.80
CA GLU A 328 -0.42 13.79 -3.90
C GLU A 328 0.12 13.44 -2.51
N PHE A 329 -0.13 12.21 -2.07
CA PHE A 329 0.62 11.60 -0.98
C PHE A 329 1.80 10.85 -1.57
N MET A 330 3.00 11.04 -1.00
CA MET A 330 4.20 10.33 -1.46
C MET A 330 3.98 8.81 -1.45
N THR A 331 3.33 8.29 -0.40
CA THR A 331 2.69 6.97 -0.42
C THR A 331 1.37 7.03 0.34
N PHE A 332 0.43 6.13 0.04
CA PHE A 332 -0.82 6.06 0.78
C PHE A 332 -0.63 5.68 2.27
N ASN A 333 0.51 5.14 2.67
CA ASN A 333 0.84 4.95 4.10
C ASN A 333 0.75 6.27 4.87
N PHE A 334 1.19 7.36 4.25
CA PHE A 334 1.22 8.69 4.87
C PHE A 334 -0.15 9.36 4.87
N SER A 335 -1.06 8.92 3.99
CA SER A 335 -2.46 9.37 4.00
C SER A 335 -3.18 9.08 5.33
N MET A 336 -2.67 8.13 6.15
CA MET A 336 -3.18 7.89 7.50
C MET A 336 -3.14 9.15 8.38
N GLN A 337 -2.13 10.01 8.22
CA GLN A 337 -2.07 11.27 8.96
C GLN A 337 -3.19 12.24 8.54
N ALA A 338 -3.66 12.15 7.29
CA ALA A 338 -4.65 13.04 6.69
C ALA A 338 -6.05 12.42 6.56
N ILE A 339 -6.25 11.20 7.05
CA ILE A 339 -7.48 10.44 6.80
C ILE A 339 -8.74 11.13 7.33
N ASP A 340 -8.63 11.91 8.41
CA ASP A 340 -9.75 12.73 8.92
C ASP A 340 -10.25 13.75 7.87
N HIS A 341 -9.34 14.37 7.13
CA HIS A 341 -9.72 15.29 6.06
C HIS A 341 -10.31 14.55 4.86
N ILE A 342 -9.74 13.41 4.47
CA ILE A 342 -10.29 12.59 3.37
C ILE A 342 -11.72 12.13 3.71
N VAL A 343 -11.96 11.70 4.94
CA VAL A 343 -13.22 11.08 5.37
C VAL A 343 -14.24 12.11 5.86
N ASN A 344 -13.92 12.82 6.93
CA ASN A 344 -14.87 13.69 7.62
C ASN A 344 -15.03 15.03 6.91
N THR A 345 -13.96 15.57 6.34
CA THR A 345 -14.01 16.85 5.62
C THR A 345 -14.47 16.68 4.18
N ALA A 346 -13.87 15.79 3.39
CA ALA A 346 -14.22 15.66 1.97
C ALA A 346 -15.45 14.78 1.75
N ALA A 347 -15.36 13.47 2.05
CA ALA A 347 -16.37 12.47 1.66
C ALA A 347 -17.79 12.80 2.16
N LYS A 348 -17.91 13.22 3.43
CA LYS A 348 -19.22 13.38 4.09
C LYS A 348 -19.88 14.75 3.86
N THR A 349 -19.14 15.74 3.37
CA THR A 349 -19.61 17.14 3.37
C THR A 349 -20.77 17.37 2.41
N LEU A 350 -20.78 16.75 1.23
CA LEU A 350 -21.91 16.90 0.31
C LEU A 350 -23.22 16.43 0.95
N TYR A 351 -23.17 15.31 1.67
CA TYR A 351 -24.32 14.77 2.39
C TYR A 351 -24.72 15.67 3.58
N MET A 352 -23.77 16.03 4.45
CA MET A 352 -24.05 16.86 5.64
C MET A 352 -24.58 18.26 5.28
N SER A 353 -24.13 18.79 4.16
CA SER A 353 -24.59 20.09 3.65
C SER A 353 -25.88 19.99 2.82
N SER A 354 -26.52 18.82 2.73
CA SER A 354 -27.72 18.61 1.91
C SER A 354 -27.53 19.00 0.44
N GLY A 355 -26.36 18.70 -0.12
CA GLY A 355 -26.02 18.95 -1.51
C GLY A 355 -25.52 20.36 -1.83
N THR A 356 -25.31 21.23 -0.83
CA THR A 356 -24.90 22.63 -1.10
C THR A 356 -23.40 22.83 -1.24
N ILE A 357 -22.58 21.98 -0.62
CA ILE A 357 -21.12 22.07 -0.66
C ILE A 357 -20.57 20.80 -1.31
N SER A 358 -20.06 20.91 -2.54
CA SER A 358 -19.30 19.85 -3.20
C SER A 358 -17.82 19.91 -2.84
N CYS A 359 -17.11 18.80 -3.03
CA CYS A 359 -15.67 18.69 -2.78
C CYS A 359 -15.00 17.99 -3.96
N PRO A 360 -14.78 18.70 -5.09
CA PRO A 360 -14.11 18.14 -6.26
C PRO A 360 -12.60 18.05 -6.00
N ILE A 361 -12.16 16.92 -5.44
CA ILE A 361 -10.78 16.69 -5.02
C ILE A 361 -10.34 15.26 -5.39
N VAL A 362 -9.10 15.14 -5.87
CA VAL A 362 -8.47 13.84 -6.11
C VAL A 362 -7.36 13.64 -5.10
N PHE A 363 -7.38 12.53 -4.36
CA PHE A 363 -6.26 12.07 -3.54
C PHE A 363 -5.55 10.95 -4.29
N ARG A 364 -4.28 11.14 -4.66
CA ARG A 364 -3.51 10.16 -5.44
C ARG A 364 -2.15 9.86 -4.82
N GLY A 365 -1.54 8.77 -5.27
CA GLY A 365 -0.23 8.30 -4.83
C GLY A 365 -0.10 6.77 -4.95
N PRO A 366 1.12 6.23 -4.79
CA PRO A 366 1.33 4.79 -4.78
C PRO A 366 0.74 4.14 -3.51
N ASN A 367 0.16 2.97 -3.69
CA ASN A 367 -0.52 2.17 -2.66
C ASN A 367 -0.09 0.70 -2.76
N GLY A 368 -0.03 0.01 -1.62
CA GLY A 368 0.33 -1.40 -1.54
C GLY A 368 1.84 -1.61 -1.42
N ALA A 369 2.29 -2.81 -1.73
CA ALA A 369 3.68 -3.21 -1.51
C ALA A 369 4.60 -2.73 -2.65
N ALA A 370 5.77 -2.20 -2.27
CA ALA A 370 6.90 -1.94 -3.13
C ALA A 370 8.00 -3.01 -2.92
N ALA A 371 9.26 -2.71 -3.20
CA ALA A 371 10.37 -3.64 -3.04
C ALA A 371 11.31 -3.18 -1.91
N GLY A 372 11.41 -3.97 -0.83
CA GLY A 372 12.37 -3.74 0.25
C GLY A 372 12.09 -2.50 1.10
N VAL A 373 10.85 -2.00 1.14
CA VAL A 373 10.51 -0.77 1.88
C VAL A 373 10.03 -1.03 3.32
N GLY A 374 9.92 -2.31 3.70
CA GLY A 374 9.53 -2.75 5.04
C GLY A 374 8.07 -2.43 5.41
N ALA A 375 7.75 -2.56 6.70
CA ALA A 375 6.38 -2.64 7.17
C ALA A 375 5.56 -1.34 6.99
N GLN A 376 6.14 -0.18 7.29
CA GLN A 376 5.41 1.11 7.33
C GLN A 376 5.20 1.75 5.95
N HIS A 377 5.75 1.15 4.89
CA HIS A 377 5.68 1.66 3.52
C HIS A 377 4.97 0.72 2.54
N SER A 378 4.40 -0.40 3.03
CA SER A 378 3.89 -1.48 2.18
C SER A 378 2.38 -1.74 2.32
N GLN A 379 1.63 -0.88 3.02
CA GLN A 379 0.23 -1.15 3.31
C GLN A 379 -0.67 -0.82 2.11
N CYS A 380 -1.63 -1.72 1.83
CA CYS A 380 -2.71 -1.48 0.89
C CYS A 380 -3.95 -0.92 1.61
N PHE A 381 -4.43 0.25 1.18
CA PHE A 381 -5.56 0.97 1.76
C PHE A 381 -6.88 0.80 0.99
N ALA A 382 -6.90 -0.08 -0.01
CA ALA A 382 -8.08 -0.39 -0.82
C ALA A 382 -9.33 -0.64 0.03
N ALA A 383 -9.26 -1.59 0.96
CA ALA A 383 -10.35 -1.95 1.85
C ALA A 383 -10.80 -0.81 2.77
N TRP A 384 -9.85 -0.02 3.28
CA TRP A 384 -10.15 1.13 4.15
C TRP A 384 -10.98 2.16 3.40
N TYR A 385 -10.49 2.65 2.26
CA TYR A 385 -11.15 3.72 1.54
C TYR A 385 -12.46 3.27 0.86
N MET A 386 -12.54 2.03 0.36
CA MET A 386 -13.78 1.55 -0.27
C MET A 386 -14.95 1.42 0.72
N SER A 387 -14.66 1.29 2.01
CA SER A 387 -15.68 1.20 3.06
C SER A 387 -16.41 2.52 3.35
N ILE A 388 -15.90 3.65 2.86
CA ILE A 388 -16.33 4.99 3.28
C ILE A 388 -17.36 5.59 2.29
N PRO A 389 -18.62 5.82 2.71
CA PRO A 389 -19.61 6.53 1.90
C PRO A 389 -19.21 7.97 1.59
N GLY A 390 -19.52 8.41 0.38
CA GLY A 390 -19.14 9.73 -0.15
C GLY A 390 -17.81 9.75 -0.90
N LEU A 391 -16.98 8.69 -0.77
CA LEU A 391 -15.82 8.51 -1.64
C LEU A 391 -16.17 7.72 -2.90
N LYS A 392 -15.41 7.98 -3.96
CA LYS A 392 -15.14 7.04 -5.05
C LYS A 392 -13.70 6.56 -4.90
N VAL A 393 -13.44 5.28 -5.17
CA VAL A 393 -12.12 4.67 -4.99
C VAL A 393 -11.79 3.84 -6.22
N VAL A 394 -10.66 4.17 -6.86
CA VAL A 394 -10.18 3.50 -8.06
C VAL A 394 -8.75 3.03 -7.89
N ALA A 395 -8.38 1.94 -8.56
CA ALA A 395 -7.07 1.31 -8.48
C ALA A 395 -6.67 0.80 -9.89
N PRO A 396 -6.02 1.64 -10.71
CA PRO A 396 -5.67 1.28 -12.09
C PRO A 396 -4.62 0.16 -12.16
N TYR A 397 -4.66 -0.63 -13.23
CA TYR A 397 -3.64 -1.63 -13.54
C TYR A 397 -2.70 -1.18 -14.67
N ASP A 398 -3.22 -0.87 -15.85
CA ASP A 398 -2.40 -0.55 -17.02
C ASP A 398 -2.39 0.95 -17.36
N SER A 399 -1.68 1.31 -18.45
CA SER A 399 -1.56 2.69 -18.91
C SER A 399 -2.90 3.29 -19.39
N GLU A 400 -3.82 2.49 -19.94
CA GLU A 400 -5.14 2.98 -20.36
C GLU A 400 -6.00 3.29 -19.12
N ASP A 401 -6.02 2.39 -18.15
CA ASP A 401 -6.69 2.57 -16.87
C ASP A 401 -6.17 3.82 -16.17
N ALA A 402 -4.85 3.93 -16.01
CA ALA A 402 -4.21 5.04 -15.31
C ALA A 402 -4.55 6.38 -15.94
N ARG A 403 -4.46 6.49 -17.27
CA ARG A 403 -4.78 7.72 -18.00
C ARG A 403 -6.27 8.04 -17.94
N GLY A 404 -7.11 7.07 -18.29
CA GLY A 404 -8.56 7.26 -18.41
C GLY A 404 -9.25 7.53 -17.08
N LEU A 405 -8.89 6.78 -16.03
CA LEU A 405 -9.49 6.93 -14.70
C LEU A 405 -9.01 8.20 -14.00
N LEU A 406 -7.76 8.63 -14.20
CA LEU A 406 -7.29 9.88 -13.57
C LEU A 406 -7.99 11.10 -14.18
N LYS A 407 -8.20 11.10 -15.50
CA LYS A 407 -9.02 12.12 -16.17
C LYS A 407 -10.46 12.09 -15.67
N ALA A 408 -11.04 10.90 -15.48
CA ALA A 408 -12.36 10.76 -14.88
C ALA A 408 -12.41 11.34 -13.46
N ALA A 409 -11.42 11.02 -12.63
CA ALA A 409 -11.33 11.46 -11.25
C ALA A 409 -11.23 12.99 -11.14
N ILE A 410 -10.40 13.64 -11.96
CA ILE A 410 -10.24 15.11 -11.96
C ILE A 410 -11.52 15.83 -12.44
N ARG A 411 -12.29 15.19 -13.33
CA ARG A 411 -13.56 15.73 -13.84
C ARG A 411 -14.73 15.52 -12.88
N ASP A 412 -14.60 14.60 -11.93
CA ASP A 412 -15.65 14.24 -10.99
C ASP A 412 -15.92 15.37 -9.96
N PRO A 413 -17.18 15.67 -9.62
CA PRO A 413 -17.50 16.71 -8.64
C PRO A 413 -17.32 16.27 -7.17
N ASP A 414 -17.09 14.98 -6.93
CA ASP A 414 -16.98 14.37 -5.61
C ASP A 414 -15.54 13.92 -5.32
N PRO A 415 -15.20 13.63 -4.04
CA PRO A 415 -13.87 13.16 -3.69
C PRO A 415 -13.54 11.78 -4.28
N VAL A 416 -12.41 11.69 -4.96
CA VAL A 416 -11.91 10.44 -5.55
C VAL A 416 -10.55 10.08 -4.95
N VAL A 417 -10.45 8.86 -4.42
CA VAL A 417 -9.19 8.24 -4.01
C VAL A 417 -8.66 7.39 -5.16
N PHE A 418 -7.44 7.68 -5.60
CA PHE A 418 -6.78 7.11 -6.76
C PHE A 418 -5.54 6.32 -6.30
N LEU A 419 -5.71 5.02 -6.09
CA LEU A 419 -4.72 4.11 -5.53
C LEU A 419 -3.81 3.54 -6.62
N GLU A 420 -2.68 4.18 -6.83
CA GLU A 420 -1.69 3.75 -7.83
C GLU A 420 -0.80 2.63 -7.27
N ASN A 421 0.17 2.17 -8.06
CA ASN A 421 1.15 1.21 -7.58
C ASN A 421 2.55 1.57 -8.07
N GLU A 422 3.50 1.61 -7.15
CA GLU A 422 4.88 2.03 -7.43
C GLU A 422 5.56 1.15 -8.49
N LEU A 423 5.39 -0.17 -8.38
CA LEU A 423 6.05 -1.14 -9.26
C LEU A 423 5.50 -1.05 -10.69
N LEU A 424 4.29 -0.55 -10.89
CA LEU A 424 3.70 -0.36 -12.22
C LEU A 424 4.19 0.90 -12.92
N TYR A 425 4.75 1.89 -12.21
CA TYR A 425 5.13 3.17 -12.83
C TYR A 425 6.11 3.05 -13.99
N GLY A 426 7.06 2.13 -13.91
CA GLY A 426 8.05 1.87 -14.96
C GLY A 426 7.56 0.93 -16.06
N GLU A 427 6.46 0.21 -15.83
CA GLU A 427 5.94 -0.78 -16.77
C GLU A 427 5.31 -0.10 -17.98
N SER A 428 5.59 -0.65 -19.16
CA SER A 428 5.06 -0.18 -20.44
C SER A 428 3.94 -1.10 -20.93
N PHE A 429 2.81 -0.50 -21.28
CA PHE A 429 1.67 -1.22 -21.84
C PHE A 429 1.38 -0.73 -23.25
N PRO A 430 0.89 -1.60 -24.14
CA PRO A 430 0.29 -1.15 -25.39
C PRO A 430 -0.94 -0.28 -25.08
N VAL A 431 -1.14 0.79 -25.85
CA VAL A 431 -2.28 1.69 -25.73
C VAL A 431 -2.99 1.86 -27.07
N SER A 432 -4.31 1.91 -27.02
CA SER A 432 -5.17 2.11 -28.19
C SER A 432 -5.08 3.55 -28.68
N LYS A 433 -5.45 3.77 -29.95
CA LYS A 433 -5.51 5.12 -30.52
C LYS A 433 -6.56 5.97 -29.81
N GLU A 434 -7.65 5.35 -29.38
CA GLU A 434 -8.69 5.98 -28.57
C GLU A 434 -8.10 6.44 -27.23
N ALA A 435 -7.32 5.60 -26.56
CA ALA A 435 -6.67 5.91 -25.30
C ALA A 435 -5.54 6.94 -25.39
N LEU A 436 -5.15 7.39 -26.60
CA LEU A 436 -4.25 8.52 -26.81
C LEU A 436 -4.99 9.86 -27.00
N SER A 437 -6.31 9.83 -27.20
CA SER A 437 -7.10 11.06 -27.34
C SER A 437 -7.11 11.85 -26.04
N VAL A 438 -7.05 13.19 -26.13
CA VAL A 438 -7.22 14.09 -24.96
C VAL A 438 -8.62 14.00 -24.34
N ASP A 439 -9.59 13.45 -25.09
CA ASP A 439 -10.96 13.26 -24.63
C ASP A 439 -11.21 11.87 -24.04
N TYR A 440 -10.21 10.98 -24.06
CA TYR A 440 -10.35 9.64 -23.48
C TYR A 440 -10.58 9.72 -21.98
N VAL A 441 -11.65 9.06 -21.52
CA VAL A 441 -12.01 8.94 -20.12
C VAL A 441 -12.53 7.53 -19.89
N ALA A 442 -12.04 6.87 -18.85
CA ALA A 442 -12.55 5.57 -18.45
C ALA A 442 -13.69 5.74 -17.43
N PRO A 443 -14.77 4.93 -17.50
CA PRO A 443 -15.89 5.04 -16.58
C PRO A 443 -15.51 4.55 -15.17
N ILE A 444 -15.71 5.41 -14.17
CA ILE A 444 -15.67 5.01 -12.75
C ILE A 444 -16.90 4.12 -12.47
N GLY A 445 -16.71 3.05 -11.71
CA GLY A 445 -17.74 2.06 -11.37
C GLY A 445 -17.89 0.93 -12.38
N LYS A 446 -16.97 0.81 -13.34
CA LYS A 446 -17.00 -0.25 -14.37
C LYS A 446 -15.73 -1.07 -14.39
N ALA A 447 -15.89 -2.38 -14.28
CA ALA A 447 -14.84 -3.36 -14.43
C ALA A 447 -14.54 -3.64 -15.91
N LEU A 448 -13.40 -4.27 -16.17
CA LEU A 448 -12.96 -4.69 -17.50
C LEU A 448 -12.60 -6.17 -17.47
N VAL A 449 -13.13 -6.94 -18.43
CA VAL A 449 -12.71 -8.32 -18.66
C VAL A 449 -11.40 -8.29 -19.46
N MET A 450 -10.28 -8.50 -18.79
CA MET A 450 -8.94 -8.51 -19.40
C MET A 450 -8.73 -9.71 -20.33
N ARG A 451 -9.32 -10.85 -19.95
CA ARG A 451 -9.26 -12.11 -20.70
C ARG A 451 -10.58 -12.84 -20.52
N PRO A 452 -11.32 -13.16 -21.59
CA PRO A 452 -12.53 -13.98 -21.46
C PRO A 452 -12.17 -15.42 -21.08
N GLY A 453 -13.07 -16.08 -20.38
CA GLY A 453 -12.94 -17.50 -20.01
C GLY A 453 -14.26 -18.11 -19.58
N LYS A 454 -14.23 -19.39 -19.24
CA LYS A 454 -15.44 -20.19 -18.94
C LYS A 454 -15.30 -21.15 -17.75
N ASP A 455 -14.09 -21.44 -17.28
CA ASP A 455 -13.88 -22.48 -16.26
C ASP A 455 -13.78 -21.88 -14.85
N VAL A 456 -13.18 -20.69 -14.71
CA VAL A 456 -13.04 -19.97 -13.42
C VAL A 456 -12.93 -18.47 -13.66
N THR A 457 -13.52 -17.66 -12.78
CA THR A 457 -13.35 -16.21 -12.75
C THR A 457 -12.27 -15.82 -11.76
N LEU A 458 -11.24 -15.11 -12.22
CA LEU A 458 -10.21 -14.46 -11.42
C LEU A 458 -10.55 -12.96 -11.32
N VAL A 459 -10.83 -12.46 -10.12
CA VAL A 459 -11.17 -11.05 -9.89
C VAL A 459 -10.01 -10.37 -9.15
N SER A 460 -9.54 -9.25 -9.68
CA SER A 460 -8.39 -8.53 -9.11
C SER A 460 -8.42 -7.03 -9.45
N PHE A 461 -7.54 -6.26 -8.81
CA PHE A 461 -7.27 -4.85 -9.10
C PHE A 461 -5.77 -4.57 -9.03
N SER A 462 -5.35 -3.39 -9.53
CA SER A 462 -3.95 -2.95 -9.53
C SER A 462 -2.99 -4.02 -10.07
N LYS A 463 -1.76 -4.12 -9.54
CA LYS A 463 -0.70 -4.98 -10.08
C LYS A 463 -1.07 -6.47 -10.12
N MET A 464 -1.96 -6.92 -9.24
CA MET A 464 -2.40 -8.31 -9.17
C MET A 464 -3.22 -8.75 -10.40
N VAL A 465 -3.77 -7.81 -11.18
CA VAL A 465 -4.41 -8.11 -12.47
C VAL A 465 -3.40 -8.76 -13.42
N GLY A 466 -2.19 -8.21 -13.52
CA GLY A 466 -1.13 -8.79 -14.35
C GLY A 466 -0.69 -10.19 -13.91
N PHE A 467 -0.75 -10.47 -12.60
CA PHE A 467 -0.48 -11.79 -12.06
C PHE A 467 -1.60 -12.77 -12.42
N CYS A 468 -2.87 -12.33 -12.41
CA CYS A 468 -4.00 -13.12 -12.85
C CYS A 468 -3.95 -13.43 -14.36
N VAL A 469 -3.54 -12.46 -15.19
CA VAL A 469 -3.35 -12.69 -16.64
C VAL A 469 -2.27 -13.75 -16.88
N LYS A 470 -1.11 -13.64 -16.24
CA LYS A 470 -0.03 -14.65 -16.32
C LYS A 470 -0.50 -16.02 -15.81
N ALA A 471 -1.24 -16.07 -14.71
CA ALA A 471 -1.80 -17.31 -14.18
C ALA A 471 -2.80 -17.95 -15.16
N ALA A 472 -3.63 -17.14 -15.82
CA ALA A 472 -4.57 -17.62 -16.83
C ALA A 472 -3.86 -18.21 -18.06
N GLU A 473 -2.70 -17.67 -18.46
CA GLU A 473 -1.85 -18.25 -19.51
C GLU A 473 -1.29 -19.63 -19.11
N GLU A 474 -0.83 -19.79 -17.87
CA GLU A 474 -0.38 -21.09 -17.37
C GLU A 474 -1.53 -22.11 -17.26
N LEU A 475 -2.68 -21.68 -16.72
CA LEU A 475 -3.89 -22.51 -16.61
C LEU A 475 -4.39 -22.99 -17.98
N ALA A 476 -4.30 -22.15 -19.01
CA ALA A 476 -4.71 -22.51 -20.36
C ALA A 476 -3.90 -23.67 -20.95
N LYS A 477 -2.61 -23.79 -20.59
CA LYS A 477 -1.75 -24.93 -21.01
C LYS A 477 -2.24 -26.26 -20.44
N GLU A 478 -3.01 -26.20 -19.35
CA GLU A 478 -3.62 -27.35 -18.67
C GLU A 478 -5.12 -27.47 -18.96
N GLY A 479 -5.60 -26.74 -19.97
CA GLY A 479 -6.99 -26.78 -20.42
C GLY A 479 -7.98 -26.17 -19.43
N ILE A 480 -7.55 -25.22 -18.58
CA ILE A 480 -8.42 -24.38 -17.73
C ILE A 480 -8.45 -22.98 -18.34
N ASP A 481 -9.62 -22.56 -18.81
CA ASP A 481 -9.84 -21.27 -19.44
C ASP A 481 -10.38 -20.25 -18.42
N ALA A 482 -9.47 -19.51 -17.79
CA ALA A 482 -9.78 -18.54 -16.74
C ALA A 482 -10.19 -17.17 -17.29
N GLU A 483 -11.37 -16.69 -16.88
CA GLU A 483 -11.78 -15.30 -17.11
C GLU A 483 -11.08 -14.37 -16.11
N VAL A 484 -10.47 -13.29 -16.57
CA VAL A 484 -9.79 -12.32 -15.70
C VAL A 484 -10.54 -11.00 -15.70
N ILE A 485 -11.03 -10.58 -14.53
CA ILE A 485 -11.70 -9.30 -14.29
C ILE A 485 -10.73 -8.34 -13.59
N ASN A 486 -10.48 -7.22 -14.23
CA ASN A 486 -9.87 -6.04 -13.63
C ASN A 486 -10.98 -5.13 -13.09
N LEU A 487 -11.04 -4.96 -11.77
CA LEU A 487 -12.10 -4.20 -11.13
C LEU A 487 -12.12 -2.73 -11.55
N ARG A 488 -10.94 -2.11 -11.76
CA ARG A 488 -10.71 -0.66 -11.94
C ARG A 488 -11.22 0.21 -10.79
N SER A 489 -12.49 0.09 -10.45
CA SER A 489 -13.18 0.78 -9.36
C SER A 489 -13.50 -0.18 -8.22
N LEU A 490 -13.04 0.19 -7.03
CA LEU A 490 -13.36 -0.49 -5.78
C LEU A 490 -14.63 0.07 -5.15
N ARG A 491 -14.87 1.38 -5.36
CA ARG A 491 -16.09 2.07 -4.93
C ARG A 491 -16.52 3.10 -5.98
N PRO A 492 -17.74 2.99 -6.55
CA PRO A 492 -18.64 1.84 -6.46
C PRO A 492 -18.02 0.60 -7.12
N LEU A 493 -18.31 -0.57 -6.57
CA LEU A 493 -17.92 -1.86 -7.12
C LEU A 493 -18.87 -2.26 -8.25
N ASP A 494 -18.35 -2.76 -9.37
CA ASP A 494 -19.15 -3.28 -10.48
C ASP A 494 -19.70 -4.69 -10.16
N ARG A 495 -20.71 -4.75 -9.28
CA ARG A 495 -21.32 -6.01 -8.81
C ARG A 495 -21.87 -6.83 -9.98
N ASP A 496 -22.50 -6.15 -10.95
CA ASP A 496 -23.14 -6.79 -12.10
C ASP A 496 -22.12 -7.57 -12.97
N ALA A 497 -20.96 -6.97 -13.24
CA ALA A 497 -19.90 -7.63 -14.00
C ALA A 497 -19.38 -8.89 -13.32
N ILE A 498 -19.15 -8.82 -12.01
CA ILE A 498 -18.62 -9.95 -11.23
C ILE A 498 -19.68 -11.05 -11.14
N ALA A 499 -20.93 -10.71 -10.84
CA ALA A 499 -22.03 -11.66 -10.78
C ALA A 499 -22.26 -12.35 -12.13
N ALA A 500 -22.25 -11.60 -13.25
CA ALA A 500 -22.41 -12.17 -14.59
C ALA A 500 -21.29 -13.18 -14.90
N SER A 501 -20.05 -12.87 -14.54
CA SER A 501 -18.93 -13.79 -14.71
C SER A 501 -19.02 -15.02 -13.81
N ALA A 502 -19.38 -14.84 -12.53
CA ALA A 502 -19.59 -15.95 -11.59
C ALA A 502 -20.69 -16.90 -12.08
N ARG A 503 -21.79 -16.38 -12.65
CA ARG A 503 -22.86 -17.20 -13.24
C ARG A 503 -22.40 -18.00 -14.46
N LYS A 504 -21.44 -17.46 -15.21
CA LYS A 504 -20.88 -18.09 -16.42
C LYS A 504 -19.86 -19.18 -16.09
N THR A 505 -18.97 -18.94 -15.12
CA THR A 505 -17.84 -19.83 -14.81
C THR A 505 -18.10 -20.76 -13.63
N ASN A 506 -19.12 -20.46 -12.84
CA ASN A 506 -19.53 -21.19 -11.63
C ASN A 506 -18.47 -21.21 -10.51
N ARG A 507 -17.34 -20.52 -10.66
CA ARG A 507 -16.19 -20.54 -9.75
C ARG A 507 -15.53 -19.18 -9.70
N VAL A 508 -15.25 -18.69 -8.49
CA VAL A 508 -14.64 -17.37 -8.32
C VAL A 508 -13.43 -17.45 -7.39
N VAL A 509 -12.32 -16.87 -7.83
CA VAL A 509 -11.12 -16.64 -7.03
C VAL A 509 -10.83 -15.14 -7.03
N VAL A 510 -10.70 -14.55 -5.85
CA VAL A 510 -10.33 -13.13 -5.70
C VAL A 510 -8.86 -13.03 -5.32
N VAL A 511 -8.13 -12.14 -5.97
CA VAL A 511 -6.69 -11.92 -5.75
C VAL A 511 -6.43 -10.47 -5.37
N GLU A 512 -5.79 -10.24 -4.23
CA GLU A 512 -5.36 -8.91 -3.77
C GLU A 512 -4.01 -8.98 -3.06
N GLU A 513 -3.23 -7.90 -3.05
CA GLU A 513 -1.97 -7.85 -2.28
C GLU A 513 -2.18 -7.39 -0.82
N GLY A 514 -3.39 -6.90 -0.50
CA GLY A 514 -3.75 -6.42 0.83
C GLY A 514 -3.89 -7.54 1.86
N TRP A 515 -4.03 -7.16 3.12
CA TRP A 515 -4.23 -8.10 4.22
C TRP A 515 -5.56 -8.85 4.12
N PRO A 516 -5.64 -10.10 4.63
CA PRO A 516 -6.79 -10.96 4.41
C PRO A 516 -8.03 -10.58 5.20
N GLN A 517 -7.86 -10.02 6.40
CA GLN A 517 -8.98 -9.72 7.29
C GLN A 517 -9.65 -8.42 6.86
N ALA A 518 -10.97 -8.47 6.62
CA ALA A 518 -11.74 -7.34 6.11
C ALA A 518 -11.18 -6.73 4.81
N GLY A 519 -10.46 -7.52 4.00
CA GLY A 519 -9.93 -7.13 2.70
C GLY A 519 -11.00 -7.00 1.62
N VAL A 520 -10.60 -6.56 0.42
CA VAL A 520 -11.52 -6.37 -0.72
C VAL A 520 -12.20 -7.68 -1.12
N GLY A 521 -11.46 -8.79 -1.07
CA GLY A 521 -11.97 -10.10 -1.36
C GLY A 521 -13.02 -10.59 -0.38
N ALA A 522 -13.08 -10.06 0.85
CA ALA A 522 -14.15 -10.38 1.79
C ALA A 522 -15.49 -9.80 1.32
N GLU A 523 -15.51 -8.54 0.88
CA GLU A 523 -16.69 -7.88 0.30
C GLU A 523 -17.14 -8.58 -0.98
N ILE A 524 -16.20 -8.91 -1.88
CA ILE A 524 -16.53 -9.62 -3.12
C ILE A 524 -17.09 -11.02 -2.82
N SER A 525 -16.52 -11.74 -1.85
CA SER A 525 -17.06 -13.06 -1.47
C SER A 525 -18.48 -12.97 -0.91
N ALA A 526 -18.76 -11.95 -0.09
CA ALA A 526 -20.11 -11.71 0.44
C ALA A 526 -21.08 -11.35 -0.69
N MET A 527 -20.70 -10.44 -1.58
CA MET A 527 -21.51 -10.03 -2.73
C MET A 527 -21.81 -11.19 -3.68
N VAL A 528 -20.82 -12.02 -4.02
CA VAL A 528 -21.05 -13.18 -4.91
C VAL A 528 -22.03 -14.17 -4.26
N ASN A 529 -21.97 -14.34 -2.94
CA ASN A 529 -22.94 -15.13 -2.21
C ASN A 529 -24.35 -14.49 -2.19
N GLU A 530 -24.47 -13.16 -2.22
CA GLU A 530 -25.76 -12.49 -2.32
C GLU A 530 -26.36 -12.55 -3.73
N ASP A 531 -25.51 -12.41 -4.76
CA ASP A 531 -25.94 -12.13 -6.13
C ASP A 531 -25.86 -13.34 -7.08
N ALA A 532 -25.06 -14.36 -6.76
CA ALA A 532 -24.75 -15.48 -7.65
C ALA A 532 -24.57 -16.85 -6.95
N PHE A 533 -24.97 -16.99 -5.68
CA PHE A 533 -24.73 -18.22 -4.89
C PHE A 533 -25.23 -19.50 -5.54
N ASP A 534 -26.45 -19.49 -6.09
CA ASP A 534 -27.06 -20.68 -6.71
C ASP A 534 -26.30 -21.17 -7.95
N HIS A 535 -25.37 -20.36 -8.49
CA HIS A 535 -24.54 -20.71 -9.62
C HIS A 535 -23.15 -21.20 -9.23
N LEU A 536 -22.78 -21.23 -7.95
CA LEU A 536 -21.44 -21.62 -7.52
C LEU A 536 -21.30 -23.15 -7.41
N ASP A 537 -20.32 -23.71 -8.12
CA ASP A 537 -19.90 -25.12 -8.02
C ASP A 537 -18.79 -25.34 -6.97
N ALA A 538 -18.20 -24.25 -6.47
CA ALA A 538 -17.13 -24.23 -5.49
C ALA A 538 -17.25 -22.97 -4.62
N PRO A 539 -16.79 -23.00 -3.36
CA PRO A 539 -16.74 -21.79 -2.54
C PRO A 539 -15.86 -20.72 -3.18
N VAL A 540 -16.22 -19.45 -3.00
CA VAL A 540 -15.33 -18.35 -3.38
C VAL A 540 -14.04 -18.45 -2.56
N GLU A 541 -12.91 -18.47 -3.26
CA GLU A 541 -11.58 -18.53 -2.67
C GLU A 541 -10.88 -17.17 -2.76
N ARG A 542 -10.01 -16.89 -1.80
CA ARG A 542 -9.29 -15.61 -1.71
C ARG A 542 -7.80 -15.85 -1.60
N ILE A 543 -7.03 -15.09 -2.37
CA ILE A 543 -5.57 -15.05 -2.34
C ILE A 543 -5.19 -13.63 -1.98
N THR A 544 -4.43 -13.49 -0.91
CA THR A 544 -4.15 -12.19 -0.28
C THR A 544 -2.67 -12.07 0.06
N GLY A 545 -2.23 -10.89 0.50
CA GLY A 545 -1.02 -10.82 1.31
C GLY A 545 -1.18 -11.65 2.59
N VAL A 546 -0.07 -12.10 3.17
CA VAL A 546 -0.07 -12.74 4.50
C VAL A 546 -0.52 -11.76 5.59
N ASP A 547 -1.05 -12.29 6.69
CA ASP A 547 -1.56 -11.48 7.81
C ASP A 547 -0.44 -11.05 8.79
N ILE A 548 0.57 -10.36 8.25
CA ILE A 548 1.68 -9.77 9.03
C ILE A 548 2.03 -8.39 8.46
N PRO A 549 2.71 -7.53 9.26
CA PRO A 549 3.45 -6.40 8.70
C PRO A 549 4.49 -6.87 7.68
N MET A 550 4.70 -6.11 6.61
CA MET A 550 5.60 -6.52 5.52
C MET A 550 7.06 -6.69 6.03
N PRO A 551 7.66 -7.88 5.89
CA PRO A 551 9.06 -8.10 6.24
C PRO A 551 10.00 -7.44 5.22
N TYR A 552 11.18 -7.02 5.68
CA TYR A 552 12.21 -6.42 4.80
C TYR A 552 13.03 -7.46 4.02
N ALA A 553 13.32 -8.62 4.63
CA ALA A 553 14.17 -9.63 4.00
C ALA A 553 13.52 -10.15 2.72
N ALA A 554 14.23 -10.07 1.59
CA ALA A 554 13.68 -10.31 0.26
C ALA A 554 13.01 -11.69 0.09
N ASN A 555 13.58 -12.72 0.73
CA ASN A 555 12.99 -14.06 0.74
C ASN A 555 11.64 -14.10 1.48
N LEU A 556 11.49 -13.37 2.58
CA LEU A 556 10.24 -13.27 3.34
C LEU A 556 9.23 -12.34 2.66
N GLU A 557 9.68 -11.22 2.09
CA GLU A 557 8.82 -10.28 1.34
C GLU A 557 8.16 -10.99 0.15
N LYS A 558 8.93 -11.79 -0.59
CA LYS A 558 8.40 -12.61 -1.68
C LYS A 558 7.33 -13.61 -1.22
N LEU A 559 7.54 -14.25 -0.06
CA LEU A 559 6.57 -15.19 0.51
C LEU A 559 5.34 -14.50 1.12
N ALA A 560 5.46 -13.21 1.46
CA ALA A 560 4.39 -12.43 2.04
C ALA A 560 3.34 -11.97 1.02
N LEU A 561 3.67 -11.98 -0.27
CA LEU A 561 2.82 -11.49 -1.35
C LEU A 561 2.35 -12.62 -2.27
N PRO A 562 1.13 -12.53 -2.84
CA PRO A 562 0.64 -13.51 -3.81
C PRO A 562 1.60 -13.70 -4.99
N GLN A 563 1.86 -14.96 -5.34
CA GLN A 563 2.62 -15.33 -6.53
C GLN A 563 1.71 -15.95 -7.60
N VAL A 564 2.17 -15.94 -8.87
CA VAL A 564 1.45 -16.59 -9.98
C VAL A 564 1.16 -18.07 -9.67
N SER A 565 2.11 -18.77 -9.05
CA SER A 565 1.94 -20.16 -8.62
C SER A 565 0.81 -20.37 -7.62
N ASP A 566 0.55 -19.39 -6.74
CA ASP A 566 -0.52 -19.47 -5.76
C ASP A 566 -1.88 -19.38 -6.46
N ILE A 567 -1.99 -18.47 -7.44
CA ILE A 567 -3.19 -18.28 -8.27
C ILE A 567 -3.49 -19.54 -9.06
N VAL A 568 -2.49 -20.10 -9.76
CA VAL A 568 -2.64 -21.35 -10.53
C VAL A 568 -3.10 -22.50 -9.61
N ARG A 569 -2.45 -22.67 -8.44
CA ARG A 569 -2.79 -23.74 -7.49
C ARG A 569 -4.23 -23.62 -6.98
N VAL A 570 -4.66 -22.43 -6.56
CA VAL A 570 -6.02 -22.21 -6.06
C VAL A 570 -7.07 -22.36 -7.17
N ALA A 571 -6.77 -21.88 -8.39
CA ALA A 571 -7.65 -22.04 -9.54
C ALA A 571 -7.86 -23.52 -9.89
N LYS A 572 -6.80 -24.34 -9.90
CA LYS A 572 -6.91 -25.80 -10.08
C LYS A 572 -7.76 -26.46 -9.00
N ARG A 573 -7.57 -26.06 -7.74
CA ARG A 573 -8.33 -26.56 -6.60
C ARG A 573 -9.82 -26.30 -6.74
N VAL A 574 -10.25 -25.08 -7.07
CA VAL A 574 -11.69 -24.78 -7.28
C VAL A 574 -12.26 -25.46 -8.52
N CYS A 575 -11.41 -25.75 -9.51
CA CYS A 575 -11.76 -26.54 -10.69
C CYS A 575 -11.71 -28.07 -10.46
N TYR A 576 -11.35 -28.54 -9.26
CA TYR A 576 -11.18 -29.96 -8.91
C TYR A 576 -10.19 -30.70 -9.85
N ARG A 577 -9.05 -30.07 -10.16
CA ARG A 577 -7.99 -30.60 -11.04
C ARG A 577 -6.61 -30.66 -10.35
N GLU A 578 -6.59 -31.03 -9.08
CA GLU A 578 -5.33 -31.21 -8.31
C GLU A 578 -4.50 -32.41 -8.79
#